data_AF-A0AAQ4FJH0-F1
#
_entry.id   AF-A0AAQ4FJH0-F1
#
_cell.length_a   1.000
_cell.length_b   1.000
_cell.length_c   1.000
_cell.angle_alpha   90.00
_cell.angle_beta   90.00
_cell.angle_gamma   90.00
#
_symmetry.space_group_name_H-M   'P 1'
#
loop_
_entity.id
_entity.type
_entity.pdbx_description
1 polymer ?
#
loop_
_entity_poly.entity_id
_entity_poly.type
_entity_poly.pdbx_seq_one_letter_code
_entity_poly.pdbx_strand_id
1 'polypeptide(L)'
;MEKKRANLAKAAVATKEPEAAAEDHSVCQCDAAKKLAEMEDYIKNLEDRLQMAENNAESFAMVKKASKLVRRLQALQEAPRQADVPKADTEDIGGGVMVEKTVISRLHAHCQGLPTKFARSLLRNVFTDEELRQKSLYGKGTNAYKEGPAKDGLDPVRLNAVLGMHRFVFE
;
A
#
# COMPACT_ATOMS: atom_id res chain seq x y z
N MET A 1 16.59 26.55 -28.32
CA MET A 1 15.44 26.23 -29.20
C MET A 1 15.61 26.74 -30.65
N GLU A 2 16.74 27.35 -31.03
CA GLU A 2 16.91 27.93 -32.38
C GLU A 2 17.48 26.98 -33.44
N LYS A 3 18.20 25.92 -33.05
CA LYS A 3 18.85 25.01 -34.02
C LYS A 3 17.90 24.10 -34.81
N LYS A 4 16.63 23.97 -34.37
CA LYS A 4 15.62 23.15 -35.08
C LYS A 4 14.89 23.90 -36.21
N ARG A 5 14.91 25.23 -36.20
CA ARG A 5 14.23 26.05 -37.24
C ARG A 5 15.06 26.20 -38.53
N ALA A 6 16.39 26.12 -38.44
CA ALA A 6 17.27 26.23 -39.61
C ALA A 6 17.21 25.01 -40.56
N ASN A 7 16.83 23.83 -40.07
CA ASN A 7 16.75 22.62 -40.89
C ASN A 7 15.43 22.48 -41.67
N LEU A 8 14.39 23.22 -41.31
CA LEU A 8 13.12 23.23 -42.06
C LEU A 8 13.17 24.16 -43.28
N ALA A 9 14.00 25.21 -43.27
CA ALA A 9 14.12 26.15 -44.39
C ALA A 9 15.01 25.63 -45.54
N LYS A 10 15.95 24.71 -45.28
CA LYS A 10 16.81 24.11 -46.32
C LYS A 10 16.14 22.98 -47.11
N ALA A 11 15.02 22.43 -46.61
CA ALA A 11 14.28 21.37 -47.29
C ALA A 11 13.22 21.90 -48.29
N ALA A 12 12.93 23.20 -48.27
CA ALA A 12 11.85 23.80 -49.07
C ALA A 12 12.31 24.43 -50.41
N VAL A 13 13.60 24.39 -50.75
CA VAL A 13 14.15 25.07 -51.96
C VAL A 13 14.99 24.11 -52.80
N ALA A 14 14.51 22.88 -53.02
CA ALA A 14 15.15 21.94 -53.93
C ALA A 14 14.13 20.99 -54.57
N THR A 15 13.09 21.54 -55.18
CA THR A 15 12.31 20.83 -56.19
C THR A 15 12.15 21.76 -57.38
N LYS A 16 13.15 21.73 -58.27
CA LYS A 16 12.98 22.16 -59.66
C LYS A 16 11.91 21.26 -60.28
N GLU A 17 10.92 21.87 -60.91
CA GLU A 17 10.07 21.23 -61.91
C GLU A 17 10.95 20.57 -62.98
N PRO A 18 10.57 19.39 -63.46
CA PRO A 18 10.71 19.06 -64.86
C PRO A 18 9.35 19.02 -65.53
N GLU A 19 9.38 19.54 -66.74
CA GLU A 19 8.31 19.71 -67.70
C GLU A 19 7.60 18.40 -68.06
N ALA A 20 6.39 18.60 -68.60
CA ALA A 20 5.49 17.61 -69.14
C ALA A 20 6.15 16.49 -69.96
N ALA A 21 5.90 15.25 -69.55
CA ALA A 21 5.68 14.13 -70.45
C ALA A 21 4.42 13.41 -69.97
N ALA A 22 3.33 13.55 -70.74
CA ALA A 22 2.15 12.74 -70.59
C ALA A 22 2.51 11.31 -71.01
N GLU A 23 2.85 10.47 -70.04
CA GLU A 23 2.84 9.02 -70.23
C GLU A 23 1.56 8.48 -69.61
N ASP A 24 0.68 7.97 -70.49
CA ASP A 24 -0.43 7.09 -70.17
C ASP A 24 0.11 5.83 -69.47
N HIS A 25 0.37 5.94 -68.17
CA HIS A 25 0.54 4.77 -67.33
C HIS A 25 -0.84 4.27 -66.96
N SER A 26 -1.34 3.33 -67.77
CA SER A 26 -2.34 2.37 -67.31
C SER A 26 -1.71 1.55 -66.17
N VAL A 27 -1.74 2.11 -64.96
CA VAL A 27 -1.40 1.37 -63.74
C VAL A 27 -2.34 0.19 -63.73
N CYS A 28 -1.78 -1.01 -63.90
CA CYS A 28 -2.56 -2.23 -63.82
C CYS A 28 -3.28 -2.23 -62.48
N GLN A 29 -4.62 -2.23 -62.52
CA GLN A 29 -5.47 -2.28 -61.32
C GLN A 29 -5.09 -3.44 -60.38
N CYS A 30 -4.34 -4.42 -60.89
CA CYS A 30 -3.75 -5.52 -60.16
C CYS A 30 -2.74 -5.12 -59.06
N ASP A 31 -1.91 -4.09 -59.24
CA ASP A 31 -0.89 -3.73 -58.23
C ASP A 31 -1.44 -2.81 -57.14
N ALA A 32 -2.45 -2.01 -57.46
CA ALA A 32 -3.24 -1.29 -56.46
C ALA A 32 -4.06 -2.26 -55.61
N ALA A 33 -4.67 -3.28 -56.23
CA ALA A 33 -5.44 -4.32 -55.53
C ALA A 33 -4.57 -5.16 -54.58
N LYS A 34 -3.34 -5.52 -55.00
CA LYS A 34 -2.38 -6.22 -54.12
C LYS A 34 -2.00 -5.39 -52.90
N LYS A 35 -1.69 -4.10 -53.09
CA LYS A 35 -1.36 -3.20 -51.98
C LYS A 35 -2.55 -2.97 -51.04
N LEU A 36 -3.77 -2.93 -51.56
CA LEU A 36 -4.97 -2.87 -50.73
C LEU A 36 -5.13 -4.15 -49.90
N ALA A 37 -4.96 -5.34 -50.51
CA ALA A 37 -4.99 -6.60 -49.79
C ALA A 37 -3.90 -6.70 -48.70
N GLU A 38 -2.66 -6.29 -49.00
CA GLU A 38 -1.57 -6.24 -48.02
C GLU A 38 -1.86 -5.29 -46.85
N MET A 39 -2.47 -4.14 -47.14
CA MET A 39 -2.88 -3.18 -46.10
C MET A 39 -4.06 -3.70 -45.27
N GLU A 40 -5.02 -4.38 -45.88
CA GLU A 40 -6.12 -5.05 -45.18
C GLU A 40 -5.62 -6.16 -44.25
N ASP A 41 -4.67 -6.96 -44.71
CA ASP A 41 -4.03 -8.00 -43.89
C ASP A 41 -3.21 -7.39 -42.74
N TYR A 42 -2.54 -6.26 -42.99
CA TYR A 42 -1.83 -5.52 -41.95
C TYR A 42 -2.77 -4.92 -40.90
N ILE A 43 -3.92 -4.37 -41.33
CA ILE A 43 -4.96 -3.86 -40.42
C ILE A 43 -5.51 -5.00 -39.57
N LYS A 44 -5.85 -6.15 -40.16
CA LYS A 44 -6.32 -7.33 -39.41
C LYS A 44 -5.31 -7.79 -38.36
N ASN A 45 -4.03 -7.86 -38.72
CA ASN A 45 -2.98 -8.23 -37.77
C ASN A 45 -2.87 -7.23 -36.61
N LEU A 46 -2.99 -5.93 -36.90
CA LEU A 46 -3.00 -4.91 -35.85
C LEU A 46 -4.24 -5.02 -34.96
N GLU A 47 -5.41 -5.28 -35.52
CA GLU A 47 -6.66 -5.50 -34.78
C GLU A 47 -6.55 -6.72 -33.86
N ASP A 48 -6.04 -7.86 -34.35
CA ASP A 48 -5.81 -9.07 -33.56
C ASP A 48 -4.86 -8.82 -32.39
N ARG A 49 -3.78 -8.06 -32.63
CA ARG A 49 -2.81 -7.68 -31.59
C ARG A 49 -3.42 -6.75 -30.55
N LEU A 50 -4.27 -5.83 -30.97
CA LEU A 50 -4.96 -4.90 -30.07
C LEU A 50 -5.96 -5.66 -29.20
N GLN A 51 -6.75 -6.55 -29.80
CA GLN A 51 -7.68 -7.42 -29.08
C GLN A 51 -6.96 -8.33 -28.08
N MET A 52 -5.81 -8.90 -28.45
CA MET A 52 -5.00 -9.70 -27.52
C MET A 52 -4.47 -8.85 -26.35
N ALA A 53 -4.06 -7.60 -26.61
CA ALA A 53 -3.60 -6.69 -25.57
C ALA A 53 -4.73 -6.28 -24.61
N GLU A 54 -5.94 -6.04 -25.12
CA GLU A 54 -7.13 -5.74 -24.31
C GLU A 54 -7.49 -6.92 -23.40
N ASN A 55 -7.58 -8.13 -23.96
CA ASN A 55 -7.85 -9.35 -23.20
C ASN A 55 -6.81 -9.60 -22.09
N ASN A 56 -5.53 -9.31 -22.37
CA ASN A 56 -4.46 -9.41 -21.38
C ASN A 56 -4.58 -8.35 -20.28
N ALA A 57 -4.96 -7.13 -20.62
CA ALA A 57 -5.18 -6.05 -19.65
C ALA A 57 -6.35 -6.36 -18.70
N GLU A 58 -7.45 -6.89 -19.23
CA GLU A 58 -8.60 -7.35 -18.45
C GLU A 58 -8.23 -8.51 -17.53
N SER A 59 -7.50 -9.49 -18.06
CA SER A 59 -6.99 -10.63 -17.30
C SER A 59 -6.07 -10.17 -16.16
N PHE A 60 -5.17 -9.22 -16.42
CA PHE A 60 -4.31 -8.64 -15.39
C PHE A 60 -5.11 -7.90 -14.31
N ALA A 61 -6.15 -7.16 -14.68
CA ALA A 61 -7.03 -6.50 -13.72
C ALA A 61 -7.74 -7.51 -12.80
N MET A 62 -8.21 -8.63 -13.36
CA MET A 62 -8.81 -9.72 -12.60
C MET A 62 -7.79 -10.38 -11.65
N VAL A 63 -6.60 -10.72 -12.14
CA VAL A 63 -5.51 -11.31 -11.32
C VAL A 63 -5.09 -10.37 -10.19
N LYS A 64 -5.03 -9.05 -10.45
CA LYS A 64 -4.71 -8.05 -9.42
C LYS A 64 -5.79 -7.99 -8.33
N LYS A 65 -7.07 -8.07 -8.70
CA LYS A 65 -8.19 -8.15 -7.74
C LYS A 65 -8.12 -9.46 -6.93
N ALA A 66 -7.92 -10.60 -7.59
CA ALA A 66 -7.77 -11.89 -6.95
C ALA A 66 -6.57 -11.90 -5.97
N SER A 67 -5.43 -11.37 -6.38
CA SER A 67 -4.23 -11.28 -5.54
C SER A 67 -4.45 -10.43 -4.28
N LYS A 68 -5.20 -9.31 -4.39
CA LYS A 68 -5.59 -8.51 -3.23
C LYS A 68 -6.52 -9.28 -2.28
N LEU A 69 -7.47 -10.05 -2.82
CA LEU A 69 -8.36 -10.88 -2.02
C LEU A 69 -7.60 -12.01 -1.32
N VAL A 70 -6.70 -12.70 -2.02
CA VAL A 70 -5.83 -13.74 -1.43
C VAL A 70 -5.00 -13.17 -0.29
N ARG A 71 -4.36 -12.00 -0.47
CA ARG A 71 -3.61 -11.34 0.62
C ARG A 71 -4.49 -10.97 1.81
N ARG A 72 -5.73 -10.54 1.59
CA ARG A 72 -6.69 -10.27 2.67
C ARG A 72 -7.10 -11.55 3.39
N LEU A 73 -7.36 -12.62 2.64
CA LEU A 73 -7.69 -13.93 3.21
C LEU A 73 -6.51 -14.50 4.01
N GLN A 74 -5.28 -14.39 3.49
CA GLN A 74 -4.06 -14.75 4.22
C GLN A 74 -3.91 -13.92 5.49
N ALA A 75 -4.08 -12.60 5.43
CA ALA A 75 -4.05 -11.76 6.62
C ALA A 75 -5.16 -12.10 7.65
N LEU A 76 -6.30 -12.66 7.21
CA LEU A 76 -7.35 -13.17 8.10
C LEU A 76 -7.06 -14.59 8.62
N GLN A 77 -6.25 -15.38 7.91
CA GLN A 77 -5.76 -16.69 8.38
C GLN A 77 -4.57 -16.54 9.34
N GLU A 78 -3.74 -15.53 9.14
CA GLU A 78 -2.60 -15.14 9.98
C GLU A 78 -3.03 -14.22 11.14
N ALA A 79 -4.17 -13.53 11.03
CA ALA A 79 -4.92 -13.11 12.20
C ALA A 79 -5.21 -14.39 12.99
N PRO A 80 -4.89 -14.45 14.29
CA PRO A 80 -4.81 -15.70 15.02
C PRO A 80 -6.16 -16.41 14.92
N ARG A 81 -6.21 -17.42 14.04
CA ARG A 81 -7.25 -18.45 14.09
C ARG A 81 -7.19 -18.97 15.51
N GLN A 82 -8.30 -18.82 16.23
CA GLN A 82 -8.55 -19.52 17.47
C GLN A 82 -8.54 -21.03 17.17
N ALA A 83 -7.36 -21.62 17.06
CA ALA A 83 -7.15 -23.03 16.81
C ALA A 83 -5.80 -23.38 17.46
N ASP A 84 -5.90 -24.19 18.50
CA ASP A 84 -4.87 -24.60 19.46
C ASP A 84 -4.24 -23.48 20.28
N VAL A 85 -4.74 -23.35 21.52
CA VAL A 85 -4.05 -22.66 22.61
C VAL A 85 -3.03 -23.64 23.20
N PRO A 86 -1.75 -23.65 22.79
CA PRO A 86 -0.73 -24.03 23.76
C PRO A 86 -0.89 -23.05 24.91
N LYS A 87 -0.92 -23.53 26.16
CA LYS A 87 -1.00 -22.68 27.38
C LYS A 87 -0.22 -21.40 27.12
N ALA A 88 -0.93 -20.29 27.02
CA ALA A 88 -0.32 -19.01 26.69
C ALA A 88 0.77 -18.77 27.72
N ASP A 89 2.03 -18.86 27.29
CA ASP A 89 3.15 -18.52 28.12
C ASP A 89 2.95 -17.07 28.50
N THR A 90 2.59 -16.84 29.75
CA THR A 90 2.36 -15.54 30.33
C THR A 90 3.54 -15.21 31.22
N GLU A 91 4.05 -13.99 31.07
CA GLU A 91 5.10 -13.42 31.91
C GLU A 91 4.47 -12.40 32.85
N ASP A 92 4.92 -12.40 34.10
CA ASP A 92 4.60 -11.35 35.06
C ASP A 92 5.41 -10.11 34.70
N ILE A 93 4.72 -9.03 34.32
CA ILE A 93 5.34 -7.73 34.05
C ILE A 93 5.59 -6.91 35.33
N GLY A 94 5.20 -7.47 36.48
CA GLY A 94 5.38 -6.88 37.80
C GLY A 94 4.06 -6.76 38.55
N GLY A 95 4.10 -6.91 39.88
CA GLY A 95 2.92 -6.76 40.73
C GLY A 95 1.82 -7.81 40.52
N GLY A 96 2.17 -8.97 39.92
CA GLY A 96 1.22 -10.05 39.62
C GLY A 96 0.40 -9.82 38.35
N VAL A 97 0.82 -8.89 37.49
CA VAL A 97 0.14 -8.58 36.23
C VAL A 97 0.70 -9.47 35.13
N MET A 98 -0.11 -10.44 34.69
CA MET A 98 0.29 -11.42 33.70
C MET A 98 0.00 -10.92 32.28
N VAL A 99 1.00 -10.92 31.41
CA VAL A 99 0.88 -10.57 29.98
C VAL A 99 1.46 -11.68 29.13
N GLU A 100 0.87 -11.94 27.96
CA GLU A 100 1.34 -12.98 27.05
C GLU A 100 2.73 -12.65 26.48
N LYS A 101 3.65 -13.63 26.51
CA LYS A 101 5.03 -13.50 25.97
C LYS A 101 5.05 -13.08 24.51
N THR A 102 4.09 -13.56 23.72
CA THR A 102 3.99 -13.23 22.29
C THR A 102 3.69 -11.75 22.09
N VAL A 103 2.92 -11.12 23.00
CA VAL A 103 2.60 -9.70 22.97
C VAL A 103 3.86 -8.91 23.32
N ILE A 104 4.55 -9.27 24.40
CA ILE A 104 5.81 -8.61 24.81
C ILE A 104 6.84 -8.69 23.68
N SER A 105 7.09 -9.87 23.13
CA SER A 105 8.04 -10.09 22.02
C SER A 105 7.68 -9.26 20.78
N ARG A 106 6.40 -9.23 20.39
CA ARG A 106 5.92 -8.38 19.28
C ARG A 106 6.11 -6.89 19.57
N LEU A 107 5.88 -6.46 20.80
CA LEU A 107 6.09 -5.08 21.22
C LEU A 107 7.56 -4.68 21.15
N HIS A 108 8.49 -5.54 21.58
CA HIS A 108 9.92 -5.28 21.43
C HIS A 108 10.33 -5.13 19.96
N ALA A 109 9.90 -6.05 19.09
CA ALA A 109 10.20 -6.00 17.67
C ALA A 109 9.61 -4.75 16.98
N HIS A 110 8.36 -4.40 17.30
CA HIS A 110 7.68 -3.27 16.68
C HIS A 110 8.17 -1.91 17.21
N CYS A 111 8.56 -1.84 18.47
CA CYS A 111 8.94 -0.58 19.11
C CYS A 111 10.42 -0.23 18.95
N GLN A 112 11.28 -1.16 18.51
CA GLN A 112 12.68 -0.89 18.10
C GLN A 112 13.46 -0.02 19.08
N GLY A 113 13.36 -0.26 20.39
CA GLY A 113 14.10 0.54 21.36
C GLY A 113 13.41 1.84 21.80
N LEU A 114 12.24 2.21 21.26
CA LEU A 114 11.53 3.45 21.61
C LEU A 114 10.67 3.27 22.87
N PRO A 115 11.05 3.88 24.01
CA PRO A 115 10.43 3.57 25.30
C PRO A 115 8.98 4.07 25.38
N THR A 116 8.70 5.28 24.88
CA THR A 116 7.36 5.88 24.86
C THR A 116 6.37 5.08 24.00
N LYS A 117 6.83 4.55 22.86
CA LYS A 117 6.01 3.76 21.94
C LYS A 117 5.70 2.38 22.54
N PHE A 118 6.69 1.79 23.20
CA PHE A 118 6.55 0.54 23.93
C PHE A 118 5.52 0.68 25.06
N ALA A 119 5.69 1.68 25.94
CA ALA A 119 4.77 1.92 27.05
C ALA A 119 3.33 2.17 26.59
N ARG A 120 3.14 2.99 25.53
CA ARG A 120 1.80 3.28 25.00
C ARG A 120 1.12 2.03 24.43
N SER A 121 1.88 1.18 23.75
CA SER A 121 1.36 -0.06 23.19
C SER A 121 1.11 -1.10 24.28
N LEU A 122 1.95 -1.15 25.32
CA LEU A 122 1.74 -2.02 26.48
C LEU A 122 0.49 -1.60 27.27
N LEU A 123 0.25 -0.30 27.47
CA LEU A 123 -0.98 0.20 28.11
C LEU A 123 -2.26 -0.27 27.39
N ARG A 124 -2.25 -0.36 26.06
CA ARG A 124 -3.39 -0.86 25.27
C ARG A 124 -3.62 -2.37 25.37
N ASN A 125 -2.60 -3.11 25.79
CA ASN A 125 -2.72 -4.55 26.03
C ASN A 125 -3.11 -4.85 27.47
N VAL A 126 -2.61 -4.04 28.41
CA VAL A 126 -2.96 -4.17 29.83
C VAL A 126 -4.36 -3.66 30.08
N PHE A 127 -4.73 -2.46 29.62
CA PHE A 127 -6.04 -1.82 29.87
C PHE A 127 -6.93 -1.86 28.63
N THR A 128 -8.25 -1.89 28.84
CA THR A 128 -9.21 -1.79 27.73
C THR A 128 -9.30 -0.34 27.20
N ASP A 129 -9.69 -0.20 25.94
CA ASP A 129 -9.85 1.13 25.32
C ASP A 129 -10.91 1.99 26.03
N GLU A 130 -11.90 1.36 26.66
CA GLU A 130 -12.94 2.03 27.45
C GLU A 130 -12.36 2.62 28.75
N GLU A 131 -11.56 1.82 29.47
CA GLU A 131 -10.86 2.27 30.67
C GLU A 131 -9.93 3.44 30.38
N LEU A 132 -9.16 3.37 29.29
CA LEU A 132 -8.21 4.43 28.92
C LEU A 132 -8.88 5.75 28.50
N ARG A 133 -10.14 5.72 28.05
CA ARG A 133 -10.90 6.94 27.70
C ARG A 133 -11.57 7.59 28.91
N GLN A 134 -12.12 6.76 29.79
CA GLN A 134 -12.93 7.19 30.91
C GLN A 134 -12.11 7.51 32.17
N LYS A 135 -10.96 6.85 32.35
CA LYS A 135 -10.09 7.02 33.53
C LYS A 135 -8.91 7.97 33.24
N SER A 136 -8.39 8.55 34.31
CA SER A 136 -7.17 9.37 34.38
C SER A 136 -6.02 8.52 34.92
N LEU A 137 -4.77 8.94 34.69
CA LEU A 137 -3.58 8.27 35.23
C LEU A 137 -3.63 8.14 36.77
N TYR A 138 -4.05 9.20 37.48
CA TYR A 138 -4.00 9.26 38.94
C TYR A 138 -5.34 9.63 39.59
N GLY A 139 -6.39 9.79 38.79
CA GLY A 139 -7.70 10.20 39.29
C GLY A 139 -7.77 11.65 39.81
N LYS A 140 -6.76 12.47 39.52
CA LYS A 140 -6.69 13.86 39.98
C LYS A 140 -7.27 14.79 38.91
N GLY A 141 -8.07 15.77 39.35
CA GLY A 141 -8.53 16.87 38.52
C GLY A 141 -7.38 17.74 38.04
N THR A 142 -7.53 18.33 36.86
CA THR A 142 -6.51 19.23 36.30
C THR A 142 -6.51 20.55 37.07
N ASN A 143 -5.34 21.02 37.52
CA ASN A 143 -5.23 22.31 38.21
C ASN A 143 -5.75 23.51 37.41
N ALA A 144 -5.71 23.42 36.08
CA ALA A 144 -6.23 24.43 35.15
C ALA A 144 -7.77 24.42 35.03
N TYR A 145 -8.44 23.34 35.42
CA TYR A 145 -9.89 23.20 35.34
C TYR A 145 -10.41 22.55 36.62
N LYS A 146 -10.43 23.35 37.69
CA LYS A 146 -10.76 22.91 39.06
C LYS A 146 -12.24 22.57 39.25
N GLU A 147 -13.12 23.09 38.40
CA GLU A 147 -14.58 22.91 38.51
C GLU A 147 -15.10 21.69 37.74
N GLY A 148 -14.25 21.02 36.96
CA GLY A 148 -14.65 19.83 36.21
C GLY A 148 -14.77 18.57 37.08
N PRO A 149 -15.64 17.61 36.72
CA PRO A 149 -15.67 16.31 37.37
C PRO A 149 -14.32 15.62 37.17
N ALA A 150 -13.68 15.23 38.27
CA ALA A 150 -12.46 14.44 38.22
C ALA A 150 -12.78 13.04 37.68
N LYS A 151 -12.02 12.59 36.69
CA LYS A 151 -12.08 11.21 36.20
C LYS A 151 -11.48 10.28 37.26
N ASP A 152 -11.99 9.06 37.35
CA ASP A 152 -11.42 8.03 38.23
C ASP A 152 -10.00 7.66 37.80
N GLY A 153 -9.18 7.20 38.76
CA GLY A 153 -7.83 6.75 38.49
C GLY A 153 -7.79 5.37 37.82
N LEU A 154 -6.76 5.13 36.99
CA LEU A 154 -6.39 3.79 36.59
C LEU A 154 -5.92 2.98 37.80
N ASP A 155 -6.01 1.65 37.70
CA ASP A 155 -5.51 0.76 38.74
C ASP A 155 -4.00 1.01 38.96
N PRO A 156 -3.60 1.49 40.15
CA PRO A 156 -2.22 1.86 40.41
C PRO A 156 -1.28 0.66 40.35
N VAL A 157 -1.76 -0.57 40.64
CA VAL A 157 -0.93 -1.78 40.59
C VAL A 157 -0.57 -2.09 39.13
N ARG A 158 -1.57 -2.14 38.25
CA ARG A 158 -1.38 -2.35 36.81
C ARG A 158 -0.56 -1.25 36.15
N LEU A 159 -0.77 0.00 36.57
CA LEU A 159 0.02 1.12 36.06
C LEU A 159 1.49 1.04 36.47
N ASN A 160 1.77 0.73 37.75
CA ASN A 160 3.13 0.58 38.24
C ASN A 160 3.85 -0.61 37.61
N ALA A 161 3.15 -1.70 37.28
CA ALA A 161 3.71 -2.82 36.54
C ALA A 161 4.23 -2.37 35.15
N VAL A 162 3.42 -1.60 34.41
CA VAL A 162 3.82 -1.06 33.11
C VAL A 162 5.04 -0.13 33.21
N LEU A 163 5.07 0.72 34.24
CA LEU A 163 6.20 1.62 34.50
C LEU A 163 7.48 0.84 34.91
N GLY A 164 7.33 -0.22 35.70
CA GLY A 164 8.42 -1.11 36.11
C GLY A 164 9.03 -1.86 34.93
N MET A 165 8.19 -2.40 34.04
CA MET A 165 8.66 -3.07 32.83
C MET A 165 9.43 -2.13 31.90
N HIS A 166 8.94 -0.90 31.72
CA HIS A 166 9.68 0.11 30.96
C HIS A 166 11.07 0.37 31.56
N ARG A 167 11.17 0.42 32.89
CA ARG A 167 12.46 0.61 33.56
C ARG A 167 13.41 -0.57 33.31
N PHE A 168 12.92 -1.80 33.45
CA PHE A 168 13.73 -3.01 33.27
C PHE A 168 14.23 -3.23 31.84
N VAL A 169 13.50 -2.74 30.84
CA VAL A 169 13.81 -2.96 29.42
C VAL A 169 14.76 -1.91 28.83
N PHE A 170 14.79 -0.70 29.39
CA PHE A 170 15.45 0.46 28.78
C PHE A 170 16.51 1.15 29.66
N GLU A 171 16.77 0.66 30.89
CA GLU A 171 18.00 0.96 31.68
C GLU A 171 19.11 -0.04 31.33
#